data_AF-A0A4P7BD15-F1
#
_entry.id   AF-A0A4P7BD15-F1
#
_cell.length_a   1.000
_cell.length_b   1.000
_cell.length_c   1.000
_cell.angle_alpha   90.00
_cell.angle_beta   90.00
_cell.angle_gamma   90.00
#
_symmetry.space_group_name_H-M   'P 1'
#
loop_
_entity.id
_entity.type
_entity.pdbx_description
1 polymer ?
#
loop_
_entity_poly.entity_id
_entity_poly.type
_entity_poly.pdbx_seq_one_letter_code
_entity_poly.pdbx_strand_id
1 'polypeptide(L)'
;MSQDVPFDAGIPVLTEVVSMPPGAAAPAPAALPATGALDAAEWEALERRLNERILQQLTSRVDFMLEQRVRDGMAAVLTHVLHDVTTELREGLHETIGRIVTRAVQQEIADLQARK
;
A
#
# COMPACT_ATOMS: atom_id res chain seq x y z
N MET A 1 -3.59 5.24 -38.01
CA MET A 1 -2.45 4.43 -37.55
C MET A 1 -3.01 3.31 -36.70
N SER A 2 -3.28 2.17 -37.32
CA SER A 2 -3.67 0.94 -36.62
C SER A 2 -2.65 -0.11 -37.05
N GLN A 3 -1.92 -0.62 -36.07
CA GLN A 3 -0.84 -1.57 -36.23
C GLN A 3 -1.39 -2.88 -36.79
N ASP A 4 -0.85 -3.31 -37.94
CA ASP A 4 -0.88 -4.71 -38.36
C ASP A 4 -0.15 -5.53 -37.30
N VAL A 5 -0.91 -6.29 -36.50
CA VAL A 5 -0.33 -7.31 -35.63
C VAL A 5 0.13 -8.43 -36.56
N PRO A 6 1.44 -8.76 -36.65
CA PRO A 6 1.89 -9.84 -37.50
C PRO A 6 1.26 -11.14 -37.00
N PHE A 7 0.55 -11.85 -37.88
CA PHE A 7 0.01 -13.17 -37.58
C PHE A 7 1.15 -14.06 -37.06
N ASP A 8 1.07 -14.41 -35.79
CA ASP A 8 2.07 -15.23 -35.10
C ASP A 8 2.17 -16.59 -35.79
N ALA A 9 3.35 -16.87 -36.36
CA ALA A 9 3.64 -18.07 -37.16
C ALA A 9 3.51 -19.38 -36.36
N GLY A 10 3.30 -19.32 -35.05
CA GLY A 10 3.06 -20.47 -34.17
C GLY A 10 1.60 -20.91 -34.06
N ILE A 11 0.63 -20.14 -34.56
CA ILE A 11 -0.80 -20.49 -34.44
C ILE A 11 -1.30 -21.10 -35.75
N PRO A 12 -1.57 -22.42 -35.83
CA PRO A 12 -2.11 -23.02 -37.03
C PRO A 12 -3.53 -22.51 -37.28
N VAL A 13 -3.72 -21.86 -38.43
CA VAL A 13 -5.04 -21.43 -38.92
C VAL A 13 -5.73 -22.65 -39.51
N LEU A 14 -6.99 -22.89 -39.10
CA LEU A 14 -7.79 -24.04 -39.53
C LEU A 14 -8.31 -23.87 -40.97
N THR A 15 -7.40 -23.81 -41.95
CA THR A 15 -7.71 -23.65 -43.38
C THR A 15 -7.93 -24.95 -44.12
N GLU A 16 -7.86 -26.10 -43.46
CA GLU A 16 -8.12 -27.41 -44.09
C GLU A 16 -9.56 -27.87 -43.83
N VAL A 17 -10.40 -27.82 -44.87
CA VAL A 17 -11.74 -28.42 -44.83
C VAL A 17 -11.60 -29.92 -45.14
N VAL A 18 -11.65 -30.75 -44.10
CA VAL A 18 -11.70 -32.21 -44.25
C VAL A 18 -13.00 -32.57 -44.98
N SER A 19 -12.90 -33.00 -46.23
CA SER A 19 -14.03 -33.58 -46.98
C SER A 19 -14.35 -34.94 -46.39
N MET A 20 -15.38 -35.01 -45.54
CA MET A 20 -15.85 -36.24 -44.94
C MET A 20 -16.52 -37.13 -46.00
N PRO A 21 -16.18 -38.43 -46.11
CA PRO A 21 -16.83 -39.33 -47.06
C PRO A 21 -18.34 -39.44 -46.77
N PRO A 22 -19.21 -39.46 -47.79
CA PRO A 22 -20.65 -39.51 -47.61
C PRO A 22 -21.04 -40.91 -47.12
N GLY A 23 -21.13 -41.08 -45.80
CA GLY A 23 -21.48 -42.36 -45.19
C GLY A 23 -21.10 -42.51 -43.72
N ALA A 24 -20.26 -41.63 -43.18
CA ALA A 24 -20.05 -41.56 -41.74
C ALA A 24 -21.22 -40.79 -41.11
N ALA A 25 -22.10 -41.50 -40.40
CA ALA A 25 -23.07 -40.86 -39.50
C ALA A 25 -22.29 -40.00 -38.51
N ALA A 26 -22.42 -38.68 -38.64
CA ALA A 26 -21.81 -37.74 -37.71
C ALA A 26 -22.28 -38.07 -36.30
N PRO A 27 -21.39 -38.20 -35.30
CA PRO A 27 -21.84 -38.16 -33.92
C PRO A 27 -22.56 -36.83 -33.74
N ALA A 28 -23.80 -36.87 -33.27
CA ALA A 28 -24.57 -35.68 -32.96
C ALA A 28 -23.70 -34.74 -32.12
N PRO A 29 -23.71 -33.41 -32.39
CA PRO A 29 -22.93 -32.48 -31.59
C PRO A 29 -23.29 -32.71 -30.13
N ALA A 30 -22.30 -33.14 -29.33
CA ALA A 30 -22.48 -33.24 -27.89
C ALA A 30 -22.90 -31.85 -27.42
N ALA A 31 -24.13 -31.75 -26.91
CA ALA A 31 -24.64 -30.51 -26.37
C ALA A 31 -23.64 -30.01 -25.33
N LEU A 32 -22.99 -28.89 -25.63
CA LEU A 32 -22.25 -28.14 -24.63
C LEU A 32 -23.19 -27.97 -23.44
N PRO A 33 -22.75 -28.22 -22.19
CA PRO A 33 -23.60 -27.97 -21.04
C PRO A 33 -24.05 -26.52 -21.16
N ALA A 34 -25.38 -26.34 -21.31
CA ALA A 34 -25.96 -25.02 -21.36
C ALA A 34 -25.45 -24.31 -20.10
N THR A 35 -24.60 -23.31 -20.29
CA THR A 35 -24.20 -22.45 -19.18
C THR A 35 -25.48 -21.71 -18.86
N GLY A 36 -26.24 -22.25 -17.90
CA GLY A 36 -27.58 -21.80 -17.60
C GLY A 36 -27.56 -20.30 -17.41
N ALA A 37 -28.32 -19.58 -18.24
CA ALA A 37 -28.52 -18.17 -18.03
C ALA A 37 -29.13 -18.03 -16.64
N LEU A 38 -28.38 -17.42 -15.72
CA LEU A 38 -28.83 -17.15 -14.36
C LEU A 38 -30.16 -16.40 -14.44
N ASP A 39 -31.12 -16.79 -13.63
CA ASP A 39 -32.36 -16.04 -13.56
C ASP A 39 -32.11 -14.64 -12.93
N ALA A 40 -33.07 -13.72 -13.09
CA ALA A 40 -32.93 -12.36 -12.57
C ALA A 40 -32.78 -12.31 -11.03
N ALA A 41 -33.37 -13.26 -10.31
CA ALA A 41 -33.30 -13.32 -8.84
C ALA A 41 -31.95 -13.87 -8.36
N GLU A 42 -31.38 -14.86 -9.06
CA GLU A 42 -30.04 -15.41 -8.85
C GLU A 42 -28.98 -14.33 -9.13
N TRP A 43 -29.19 -13.51 -10.15
CA TRP A 43 -28.34 -12.36 -10.45
C TRP A 43 -28.36 -11.33 -9.31
N GLU A 44 -29.54 -10.96 -8.82
CA GLU A 44 -29.68 -10.01 -7.71
C GLU A 44 -29.07 -10.56 -6.40
N ALA A 45 -29.22 -11.86 -6.14
CA ALA A 45 -28.59 -12.52 -4.99
C ALA A 45 -27.05 -12.60 -5.13
N LEU A 46 -26.53 -12.76 -6.34
CA LEU A 46 -25.09 -12.70 -6.59
C LEU A 46 -24.55 -11.28 -6.36
N GLU A 47 -25.25 -10.27 -6.86
CA GLU A 47 -24.87 -8.87 -6.70
C GLU A 47 -24.82 -8.45 -5.23
N ARG A 48 -25.85 -8.80 -4.44
CA ARG A 48 -25.87 -8.52 -3.00
C ARG A 48 -24.70 -9.18 -2.26
N ARG A 49 -24.46 -10.47 -2.52
CA ARG A 49 -23.33 -11.21 -1.90
C ARG A 49 -21.98 -10.63 -2.31
N LEU A 50 -21.84 -10.22 -3.56
CA LEU A 50 -20.60 -9.61 -4.05
C LEU A 50 -20.37 -8.25 -3.39
N ASN A 51 -21.41 -7.42 -3.29
CA ASN A 51 -21.34 -6.12 -2.64
C ASN A 51 -20.96 -6.26 -1.15
N GLU A 52 -21.65 -7.13 -0.41
CA GLU A 52 -21.30 -7.43 0.99
C GLU A 52 -19.86 -7.89 1.14
N ARG A 53 -19.41 -8.82 0.28
CA ARG A 53 -18.03 -9.34 0.33
C ARG A 53 -17.01 -8.26 0.01
N ILE A 54 -17.27 -7.43 -1.01
CA ILE A 54 -16.37 -6.34 -1.38
C ILE A 54 -16.30 -5.30 -0.26
N LEU A 55 -17.44 -4.91 0.33
CA LEU A 55 -17.47 -3.96 1.44
C LEU A 55 -16.70 -4.48 2.65
N GLN A 56 -16.89 -5.75 3.01
CA GLN A 56 -16.12 -6.39 4.09
C GLN A 56 -14.62 -6.42 3.77
N GLN A 57 -14.24 -6.84 2.56
CA GLN A 57 -12.84 -6.89 2.14
C GLN A 57 -12.18 -5.51 2.12
N LEU A 58 -12.88 -4.49 1.62
CA LEU A 58 -12.40 -3.12 1.60
C LEU A 58 -12.25 -2.57 3.01
N THR A 59 -13.25 -2.79 3.88
CA THR A 59 -13.20 -2.35 5.28
C THR A 59 -12.00 -2.95 6.00
N SER A 60 -11.84 -4.28 5.96
CA SER A 60 -10.70 -4.95 6.60
C SER A 60 -9.35 -4.50 6.02
N ARG A 61 -9.28 -4.24 4.71
CA ARG A 61 -8.06 -3.74 4.07
C ARG A 61 -7.73 -2.31 4.48
N VAL A 62 -8.74 -1.44 4.55
CA VAL A 62 -8.58 -0.05 5.00
C VAL A 62 -8.16 -0.01 6.45
N ASP A 63 -8.80 -0.79 7.33
CA ASP A 63 -8.45 -0.87 8.75
C ASP A 63 -6.98 -1.28 8.94
N PHE A 64 -6.55 -2.34 8.25
CA PHE A 64 -5.15 -2.78 8.30
C PHE A 64 -4.18 -1.70 7.78
N MET A 65 -4.51 -1.06 6.65
CA MET A 65 -3.66 0.00 6.10
C MET A 65 -3.59 1.23 7.01
N LEU A 66 -4.71 1.62 7.63
CA LEU A 66 -4.75 2.70 8.60
C LEU A 66 -3.93 2.36 9.83
N GLU A 67 -4.07 1.17 10.39
CA GLU A 67 -3.30 0.73 11.54
C GLU A 67 -1.80 0.76 11.26
N GLN A 68 -1.36 0.21 10.13
CA GLN A 68 0.05 0.26 9.72
C GLN A 68 0.51 1.70 9.50
N ARG A 69 -0.27 2.51 8.78
CA ARG A 69 0.10 3.91 8.50
C ARG A 69 0.19 4.75 9.76
N VAL A 70 -0.72 4.55 10.71
CA VAL A 70 -0.70 5.22 12.01
C VAL A 70 0.52 4.76 12.81
N ARG A 71 0.79 3.44 12.86
CA ARG A 71 1.97 2.90 13.55
C ARG A 71 3.27 3.47 12.99
N ASP A 72 3.44 3.42 11.68
CA ASP A 72 4.65 3.92 11.01
C ASP A 72 4.80 5.44 11.16
N GLY A 73 3.69 6.17 10.98
CA GLY A 73 3.67 7.63 11.10
C GLY A 73 3.96 8.11 12.52
N MET A 74 3.31 7.51 13.52
CA MET A 74 3.50 7.90 14.92
C MET A 74 4.90 7.57 15.43
N ALA A 75 5.47 6.41 15.06
CA ALA A 75 6.83 6.06 15.46
C ALA A 75 7.86 7.07 14.95
N ALA A 76 7.74 7.48 13.68
CA ALA A 76 8.63 8.47 13.09
C ALA A 76 8.47 9.85 13.75
N VAL A 77 7.23 10.33 13.92
CA VAL A 77 6.96 11.65 14.51
C VAL A 77 7.41 11.71 15.97
N LEU A 78 7.11 10.67 16.78
CA LEU A 78 7.51 10.64 18.19
C LEU A 78 9.03 10.64 18.34
N THR A 79 9.73 9.85 17.52
CA THR A 79 11.20 9.79 17.54
C THR A 79 11.81 11.14 17.20
N HIS A 80 11.27 11.81 16.17
CA HIS A 80 11.73 13.13 15.77
C HIS A 80 11.51 14.19 16.86
N VAL A 81 10.30 14.27 17.42
CA VAL A 81 9.98 15.23 18.48
C VAL A 81 10.82 14.98 19.73
N LEU A 82 11.01 13.71 20.12
CA LEU A 82 11.83 13.37 21.29
C LEU A 82 13.30 13.77 21.08
N HIS A 83 13.83 13.55 19.88
CA HIS A 83 15.19 13.95 19.52
C HIS A 83 15.36 15.48 19.58
N ASP A 84 14.40 16.22 19.02
CA ASP A 84 14.44 17.68 18.97
C ASP A 84 14.36 18.28 20.37
N VAL A 85 13.42 17.80 21.21
CA VAL A 85 13.31 18.21 22.62
C VAL A 85 14.58 17.90 23.40
N THR A 86 15.19 16.73 23.16
CA THR A 86 16.45 16.36 23.84
C THR A 86 17.59 17.27 23.42
N THR A 87 17.64 17.66 22.15
CA THR A 87 18.65 18.57 21.61
C THR A 87 18.47 19.97 22.20
N GLU A 88 17.26 20.50 22.17
CA GLU A 88 16.91 21.80 22.74
C GLU A 88 17.23 21.86 24.25
N LEU A 89 16.88 20.81 25.00
CA LEU A 89 17.21 20.73 26.42
C LEU A 89 18.72 20.71 26.66
N ARG A 90 19.47 19.92 25.86
CA ARG A 90 20.93 19.85 25.98
C ARG A 90 21.56 21.21 25.71
N GLU A 91 21.13 21.91 24.67
CA GLU A 91 21.63 23.23 24.30
C GLU A 91 21.30 24.27 25.37
N GLY A 92 20.04 24.33 25.81
CA GLY A 92 19.61 25.26 26.85
C GLY A 92 20.30 25.04 28.20
N LEU A 93 20.58 23.77 28.55
CA LEU A 93 21.39 23.43 29.72
C LEU A 93 22.84 23.89 29.57
N HIS A 94 23.48 23.64 28.42
CA HIS A 94 24.86 24.10 28.17
C HIS A 94 24.97 25.62 28.23
N GLU A 95 24.01 26.33 27.63
CA GLU A 95 23.96 27.79 27.67
C GLU A 95 23.79 28.30 29.11
N THR A 96 22.86 27.71 29.87
CA THR A 96 22.60 28.12 31.26
C THR A 96 23.79 27.83 32.17
N ILE A 97 24.40 26.65 32.06
CA ILE A 97 25.63 26.32 32.79
C ILE A 97 26.73 27.29 32.41
N GLY A 98 26.92 27.55 31.11
CA GLY A 98 27.91 28.52 30.62
C GLY A 98 27.73 29.89 31.25
N ARG A 99 26.51 30.43 31.27
CA ARG A 99 26.20 31.73 31.90
C ARG A 99 26.49 31.74 33.40
N ILE A 100 26.10 30.69 34.12
CA ILE A 100 26.33 30.58 35.57
C ILE A 100 27.83 30.53 35.85
N VAL A 101 28.58 29.70 35.12
CA VAL A 101 30.03 29.54 35.28
C VAL A 101 30.75 30.85 34.94
N THR A 102 30.43 31.51 33.83
CA THR A 102 31.04 32.80 33.46
C THR A 102 30.81 33.84 34.55
N ARG A 103 29.59 33.94 35.09
CA ARG A 103 29.27 34.86 36.17
C ARG A 103 30.04 34.54 37.45
N ALA A 104 30.09 33.27 37.84
CA ALA A 104 30.80 32.83 39.04
C ALA A 104 32.32 33.10 38.92
N VAL A 105 32.91 32.83 37.76
CA VAL A 105 34.34 33.09 37.50
C VAL A 105 34.65 34.59 37.53
N GLN A 106 33.79 35.44 36.94
CA GLN A 106 33.96 36.90 37.02
C GLN A 106 33.89 37.43 38.44
N GLN A 107 32.96 36.90 39.26
CA GLN A 107 32.84 37.26 40.67
C GLN A 107 34.09 36.84 41.46
N GLU A 108 34.59 35.62 41.25
CA GLU A 108 35.80 35.12 41.91
C GLU A 108 37.03 35.96 41.55
N ILE A 109 37.19 36.31 40.28
CA ILE A 109 38.31 37.18 39.82
C ILE A 109 38.23 38.55 40.49
N ALA A 110 37.03 39.16 40.57
CA ALA A 110 36.85 40.46 41.21
C ALA A 110 37.16 40.40 42.72
N ASP A 111 36.71 39.36 43.41
CA ASP A 111 37.01 39.12 44.82
C ASP A 111 38.52 38.96 45.06
N LEU A 112 39.21 38.20 44.22
CA LEU A 112 40.66 38.02 44.29
C LEU A 112 41.43 39.31 44.00
N GLN A 113 40.93 40.17 43.11
CA GLN A 113 41.52 41.48 42.84
C GLN A 113 41.32 42.46 44.01
N ALA A 114 40.16 42.43 44.67
CA ALA A 114 39.86 43.31 45.81
C ALA A 114 40.62 42.92 47.09
N ARG A 115 41.03 41.65 47.21
CA ARG A 115 41.83 41.14 48.33
C ARG A 115 43.34 41.31 48.15
N LYS A 116 43.78 41.75 46.95
CA LYS A 116 45.18 42.01 46.62
C LYS A 116 45.54 43.46 46.91
#